data_AF-A0A7K7RJT5-F1
#
_entry.id   AF-A0A7K7RJT5-F1
#
_cell.length_a   1.000
_cell.length_b   1.000
_cell.length_c   1.000
_cell.angle_alpha   90.00
_cell.angle_beta   90.00
_cell.angle_gamma   90.00
#
_symmetry.space_group_name_H-M   'P 1'
#
loop_
_entity.id
_entity.type
_entity.pdbx_description
1 polymer ?
#
loop_
_entity_poly.entity_id
_entity_poly.type
_entity_poly.pdbx_seq_one_letter_code
_entity_poly.pdbx_strand_id
1 'polypeptide(L)'
;SSVLSSQEISSVQTSTQLFNGMTVKARSAAREVIATYSVDDIFIELIIQLPSNYPLGSITVESGKRVGVAVQQWRNWMLQLSTYLTHQNGSIMEGLSLWKNNVDK
;
A
#
# COMPACT_ATOMS: atom_id res chain seq x y z
N SER A 1 19.17 3.17 3.77
CA SER A 1 20.13 2.24 3.14
C SER A 1 19.37 1.33 2.18
N SER A 2 19.84 1.17 0.94
CA SER A 2 19.15 0.46 -0.16
C SER A 2 18.79 -1.00 0.14
N VAL A 3 19.49 -1.64 1.07
CA VAL A 3 19.25 -3.04 1.48
C VAL A 3 17.88 -3.21 2.14
N LEU A 4 17.52 -2.34 3.08
CA LEU A 4 16.25 -2.46 3.82
C LEU A 4 15.04 -2.23 2.90
N SER A 5 15.14 -1.27 1.98
CA SER A 5 14.10 -1.08 0.97
C SER A 5 13.99 -2.29 0.03
N SER A 6 15.12 -2.88 -0.36
CA SER A 6 15.11 -4.08 -1.20
C SER A 6 14.49 -5.27 -0.47
N GLN A 7 14.79 -5.45 0.81
CA GLN A 7 14.22 -6.51 1.63
C GLN A 7 12.71 -6.36 1.75
N GLU A 8 12.21 -5.17 2.06
CA GLU A 8 10.77 -4.93 2.16
C GLU A 8 10.04 -5.20 0.83
N ILE A 9 10.59 -4.71 -0.30
CA ILE A 9 10.00 -4.96 -1.61
C ILE A 9 10.05 -6.45 -1.98
N SER A 10 11.15 -7.14 -1.70
CA SER A 10 11.26 -8.58 -1.94
C SER A 10 10.25 -9.37 -1.11
N SER A 11 10.04 -9.01 0.17
CA SER A 11 9.04 -9.63 1.04
C SER A 11 7.63 -9.54 0.44
N VAL A 12 7.28 -8.38 -0.13
CA VAL A 12 6.00 -8.20 -0.85
C VAL A 12 5.94 -9.09 -2.10
N GLN A 13 7.02 -9.19 -2.88
CA GLN A 13 7.06 -10.04 -4.08
C GLN A 13 6.89 -11.53 -3.76
N THR A 14 7.48 -11.99 -2.67
CA THR A 14 7.44 -13.41 -2.26
C THR A 14 6.23 -13.75 -1.41
N SER A 15 5.43 -12.75 -1.00
CA SER A 15 4.29 -12.98 -0.11
C SER A 15 3.26 -13.87 -0.79
N THR A 16 2.82 -14.90 -0.06
CA THR A 16 1.73 -15.79 -0.49
C THR A 16 0.37 -15.32 0.03
N GLN A 17 0.31 -14.17 0.70
CA GLN A 17 -0.92 -13.64 1.23
C GLN A 17 -1.84 -13.18 0.10
N LEU A 18 -3.06 -13.71 0.10
CA LEU A 18 -4.08 -13.39 -0.88
C LEU A 18 -5.14 -12.48 -0.26
N PHE A 19 -5.64 -11.54 -1.06
CA PHE A 19 -6.72 -10.66 -0.69
C PHE A 19 -7.86 -10.80 -1.69
N ASN A 20 -9.05 -11.16 -1.22
CA ASN A 20 -10.19 -11.26 -2.13
C ASN A 20 -10.51 -9.89 -2.73
N GLY A 21 -10.61 -9.80 -4.06
CA GLY A 21 -10.85 -8.55 -4.77
C GLY A 21 -9.68 -7.56 -4.75
N MET A 22 -8.49 -7.94 -4.26
CA MET A 22 -7.29 -7.09 -4.33
C MET A 22 -6.08 -7.86 -4.86
N THR A 23 -5.32 -7.22 -5.75
CA THR A 23 -4.03 -7.71 -6.22
C THR A 23 -2.91 -6.79 -5.76
N VAL A 24 -1.74 -7.36 -5.47
CA VAL A 24 -0.56 -6.61 -5.00
C VAL A 24 0.63 -6.96 -5.89
N LYS A 25 1.35 -5.95 -6.38
CA LYS A 25 2.51 -6.10 -7.25
C LYS A 25 3.65 -5.20 -6.77
N ALA A 26 4.83 -5.77 -6.58
CA ALA A 26 6.01 -5.01 -6.21
C ALA A 26 6.91 -4.73 -7.44
N ARG A 27 7.41 -3.49 -7.52
CA ARG A 27 8.29 -2.96 -8.56
C ARG A 27 9.64 -2.59 -7.95
N SER A 28 10.55 -3.56 -7.87
CA SER A 28 11.86 -3.39 -7.19
C SER A 28 12.71 -2.25 -7.74
N ALA A 29 12.73 -2.07 -9.07
CA ALA A 29 13.49 -0.99 -9.70
C ALA A 29 12.98 0.40 -9.30
N ALA A 30 11.67 0.54 -9.06
CA ALA A 30 11.05 1.80 -8.65
C ALA A 30 10.97 1.96 -7.11
N ARG A 31 11.20 0.88 -6.35
CA ARG A 31 10.95 0.78 -4.89
C ARG A 31 9.49 1.05 -4.55
N GLU A 32 8.59 0.48 -5.35
CA GLU A 32 7.16 0.72 -5.23
C GLU A 32 6.36 -0.56 -5.11
N VAL A 33 5.23 -0.46 -4.43
CA VAL A 33 4.20 -1.49 -4.35
C VAL A 33 2.90 -0.91 -4.89
N ILE A 34 2.28 -1.64 -5.81
CA ILE A 34 0.99 -1.30 -6.42
C ILE A 34 -0.04 -2.28 -5.88
N ALA A 35 -1.05 -1.75 -5.21
CA ALA A 35 -2.21 -2.51 -4.79
C ALA A 35 -3.44 -2.05 -5.56
N THR A 36 -4.15 -2.99 -6.18
CA THR A 36 -5.36 -2.70 -6.96
C THR A 36 -6.52 -3.47 -6.35
N TYR A 37 -7.51 -2.76 -5.83
CA TYR A 37 -8.77 -3.29 -5.33
C TYR A 37 -9.89 -3.08 -6.35
N SER A 38 -10.65 -4.13 -6.64
CA SER A 38 -11.78 -4.08 -7.57
C SER A 38 -12.87 -5.06 -7.13
N VAL A 39 -14.01 -4.52 -6.73
CA VAL A 39 -15.22 -5.27 -6.34
C VAL A 39 -16.42 -4.43 -6.78
N ASP A 40 -17.38 -5.06 -7.47
CA ASP A 40 -18.57 -4.40 -8.01
C ASP A 40 -18.21 -3.12 -8.82
N ASP A 41 -18.80 -1.97 -8.48
CA ASP A 41 -18.56 -0.67 -9.12
C ASP A 41 -17.40 0.13 -8.50
N ILE A 42 -16.65 -0.49 -7.57
CA ILE A 42 -15.53 0.15 -6.88
C ILE A 42 -14.21 -0.30 -7.51
N PHE A 43 -13.38 0.68 -7.85
CA PHE A 43 -12.00 0.45 -8.29
C PHE A 43 -11.06 1.41 -7.57
N ILE A 44 -9.98 0.89 -6.98
CA ILE A 44 -8.99 1.69 -6.28
C ILE A 44 -7.59 1.16 -6.58
N GLU A 45 -6.69 2.06 -6.95
CA GLU A 45 -5.27 1.79 -7.13
C GLU A 45 -4.47 2.63 -6.12
N LEU A 46 -3.65 1.94 -5.33
CA LEU A 46 -2.70 2.53 -4.40
C LEU A 46 -1.28 2.35 -4.93
N ILE A 47 -0.48 3.40 -4.78
CA ILE A 47 0.95 3.39 -5.06
C ILE A 47 1.67 3.71 -3.76
N ILE A 48 2.41 2.74 -3.22
CA ILE A 48 3.22 2.88 -2.01
C ILE A 48 4.68 2.93 -2.44
N GLN A 49 5.36 4.03 -2.16
CA GLN A 49 6.74 4.24 -2.59
C GLN A 49 7.68 4.40 -1.39
N LEU A 50 8.76 3.62 -1.41
CA LEU A 50 9.81 3.71 -0.41
C LEU A 50 10.84 4.77 -0.82
N PRO A 51 11.25 5.65 0.10
CA PRO A 51 12.24 6.68 -0.19
C PRO A 51 13.65 6.07 -0.31
N SER A 52 14.54 6.77 -1.01
CA SER A 52 15.93 6.31 -1.23
C SER A 52 16.72 6.15 0.08
N ASN A 53 16.37 6.91 1.12
CA ASN A 53 16.98 6.88 2.45
C ASN A 53 16.18 6.03 3.45
N TYR A 54 15.26 5.16 3.01
CA TYR A 54 14.50 4.25 3.88
C TYR A 54 15.40 3.50 4.90
N PRO A 55 14.99 3.38 6.18
CA PRO A 55 13.72 3.82 6.77
C PRO A 55 13.71 5.26 7.30
N LEU A 56 14.73 6.08 7.03
CA LEU A 56 14.81 7.45 7.58
C LEU A 56 13.85 8.44 6.90
N GLY A 57 13.54 8.21 5.63
CA GLY A 57 12.52 8.98 4.92
C GLY A 57 11.13 8.39 5.13
N SER A 58 10.11 9.23 4.96
CA SER A 58 8.71 8.80 4.99
C SER A 58 8.34 8.00 3.74
N ILE A 59 7.60 6.91 3.93
CA ILE A 59 6.91 6.22 2.84
C ILE A 59 5.82 7.16 2.31
N THR A 60 5.71 7.27 0.98
CA THR A 60 4.61 8.00 0.34
C THR A 60 3.53 7.02 -0.11
N VAL A 61 2.27 7.43 0.04
CA VAL A 61 1.11 6.69 -0.43
C VAL A 61 0.31 7.59 -1.35
N GLU A 62 0.11 7.17 -2.59
CA GLU A 62 -0.57 7.95 -3.62
C GLU A 62 -1.77 7.20 -4.20
N SER A 63 -2.74 7.97 -4.71
CA SER A 63 -3.84 7.44 -5.52
C SER A 63 -3.37 7.27 -6.95
N GLY A 64 -3.48 6.06 -7.49
CA GLY A 64 -3.62 5.86 -8.92
C GLY A 64 -5.06 6.13 -9.35
N LYS A 65 -5.61 5.27 -10.21
CA LYS A 65 -7.03 5.35 -10.60
C LYS A 65 -7.97 5.01 -9.42
N ARG A 66 -9.03 5.81 -9.25
CA ARG A 66 -10.05 5.66 -8.20
C ARG A 66 -11.45 5.93 -8.75
N VAL A 67 -12.38 5.00 -8.53
CA VAL A 67 -13.79 5.04 -8.98
C VAL A 67 -14.67 4.49 -7.86
N GLY A 68 -15.86 5.08 -7.66
CA GLY A 68 -16.85 4.55 -6.72
C GLY A 68 -16.59 4.87 -5.24
N VAL A 69 -15.66 5.78 -4.91
CA VAL A 69 -15.28 6.11 -3.51
C VAL A 69 -15.50 7.58 -3.20
N ALA A 70 -16.24 7.87 -2.12
CA ALA A 70 -16.43 9.22 -1.61
C ALA A 70 -15.10 9.85 -1.16
N VAL A 71 -14.91 11.14 -1.44
CA VAL A 71 -13.65 11.87 -1.14
C VAL A 71 -13.28 11.81 0.35
N GLN A 72 -14.27 11.89 1.24
CA GLN A 72 -14.01 11.88 2.69
C GLN A 72 -13.54 10.51 3.19
N GLN A 73 -14.22 9.42 2.77
CA GLN A 73 -13.80 8.05 3.08
C GLN A 73 -12.37 7.79 2.60
N TRP A 74 -12.08 8.18 1.36
CA TRP A 74 -10.75 8.08 0.78
C TRP A 74 -9.67 8.79 1.61
N ARG A 75 -9.92 10.05 1.99
CA ARG A 75 -8.98 10.81 2.84
C ARG A 75 -8.72 10.11 4.18
N ASN A 76 -9.76 9.56 4.80
CA ASN A 76 -9.63 8.83 6.06
C ASN A 76 -8.80 7.55 5.90
N TRP A 77 -9.06 6.75 4.86
CA TRP A 77 -8.28 5.54 4.59
C TRP A 77 -6.82 5.84 4.27
N MET A 78 -6.55 6.88 3.46
CA MET A 78 -5.19 7.31 3.13
C MET A 78 -4.43 7.80 4.36
N LEU A 79 -5.08 8.57 5.23
CA LEU A 79 -4.48 9.04 6.47
C LEU A 79 -4.10 7.87 7.39
N GLN A 80 -5.01 6.90 7.56
CA GLN A 80 -4.76 5.73 8.41
C GLN A 80 -3.60 4.89 7.87
N LEU A 81 -3.60 4.59 6.56
CA LEU A 81 -2.53 3.81 5.94
C LEU A 81 -1.17 4.52 6.02
N SER A 82 -1.12 5.81 5.69
CA SER A 82 0.11 6.60 5.75
C SER A 82 0.67 6.69 7.18
N THR A 83 -0.23 6.84 8.17
CA THR A 83 0.16 6.89 9.59
C THR A 83 0.75 5.56 10.05
N TYR A 84 0.13 4.44 9.67
CA TYR A 84 0.61 3.11 10.02
C TYR A 84 2.01 2.85 9.45
N LEU A 85 2.18 3.07 8.14
CA LEU A 85 3.45 2.82 7.43
C LEU A 85 4.59 3.72 7.91
N THR A 86 4.28 4.93 8.39
CA THR A 86 5.31 5.88 8.85
C THR A 86 5.74 5.63 10.29
N HIS A 87 4.83 5.24 11.19
CA HIS A 87 5.09 5.28 12.64
C HIS A 87 5.11 3.93 13.34
N GLN A 88 4.53 2.87 12.77
CA GLN A 88 4.35 1.61 13.50
C GLN A 88 5.40 0.54 13.16
N ASN A 89 6.42 0.87 12.34
CA ASN A 89 7.41 -0.10 11.84
C ASN A 89 6.75 -1.38 11.24
N GLY A 90 5.50 -1.28 10.79
CA GLY A 90 4.74 -2.38 10.22
C GLY A 90 5.14 -2.62 8.76
N SER A 91 4.97 -3.85 8.29
CA SER A 91 5.23 -4.18 6.89
C SER A 91 4.17 -3.58 5.96
N ILE A 92 4.52 -3.43 4.68
CA ILE A 92 3.57 -2.99 3.65
C ILE A 92 2.39 -3.95 3.54
N MET A 93 2.63 -5.25 3.67
CA MET A 93 1.58 -6.27 3.57
C MET A 93 0.56 -6.18 4.72
N GLU A 94 1.01 -5.91 5.94
CA GLU A 94 0.12 -5.67 7.08
C GLU A 94 -0.67 -4.37 6.89
N GLY A 95 -0.02 -3.30 6.42
CA GLY A 95 -0.68 -2.04 6.09
C GLY A 95 -1.79 -2.22 5.04
N LEU A 96 -1.51 -2.98 3.98
CA LEU A 96 -2.50 -3.32 2.95
C LEU A 96 -3.64 -4.20 3.49
N SER A 97 -3.35 -5.08 4.45
CA SER A 97 -4.38 -5.89 5.13
C SER A 97 -5.34 -5.01 5.94
N LEU A 98 -4.80 -4.07 6.71
CA LEU A 98 -5.59 -3.11 7.48
C LEU A 98 -6.41 -2.20 6.57
N TRP A 99 -5.80 -1.72 5.49
CA TRP A 99 -6.48 -0.90 4.49
C TRP A 99 -7.64 -1.66 3.85
N LYS A 100 -7.42 -2.90 3.41
CA LYS A 100 -8.46 -3.75 2.83
C LYS A 100 -9.65 -3.95 3.79
N ASN A 101 -9.37 -4.25 5.06
CA ASN A 101 -10.39 -4.39 6.09
C ASN A 101 -11.22 -3.12 6.32
N ASN A 102 -10.67 -1.94 6.03
CA ASN A 102 -11.40 -0.67 6.12
C ASN A 102 -12.24 -0.37 4.88
N VAL A 103 -11.82 -0.86 3.71
CA VAL A 103 -12.57 -0.73 2.45
C VAL A 103 -13.76 -1.70 2.42
N ASP A 104 -13.61 -2.88 3.04
CA ASP A 104 -14.67 -3.91 3.11
C ASP A 104 -15.78 -3.62 4.14
N LYS A 105 -15.57 -2.63 5.02
CA LYS A 105 -16.55 -2.19 6.02
C LYS A 105 -17.54 -1.19 5.44
#